data_AF-A0A7X9HPF1-F1
#
_entry.id   AF-A0A7X9HPF1-F1
#
_cell.length_a   1.000
_cell.length_b   1.000
_cell.length_c   1.000
_cell.angle_alpha   90.00
_cell.angle_beta   90.00
_cell.angle_gamma   90.00
#
_symmetry.space_group_name_H-M   'P 1'
#
loop_
_entity.id
_entity.type
_entity.pdbx_description
1 polymer ?
#
loop_
_entity_poly.entity_id
_entity_poly.type
_entity_poly.pdbx_seq_one_letter_code
_entity_poly.pdbx_strand_id
1 'polypeptide(L)'
;MISEAIYLHYLDSLLKGDKKQCTQIVSSLVENNVPLKEIFVHLFQRSMYRIGQMWEKERCSIADEHIATKITESLIEITTSRFLNNNKTDKLAIITCIDKEFHELGARMVAGFFEVNGWETLYLGSNTPQSSLIDL
;
A
#
# COMPACT_ATOMS: atom_id res chain seq x y z
N MET A 1 -6.84 11.07 -13.07
CA MET A 1 -7.55 11.14 -11.78
C MET A 1 -8.49 9.95 -11.71
N ILE A 2 -8.48 9.22 -10.60
CA ILE A 2 -9.36 8.04 -10.41
C ILE A 2 -10.79 8.53 -10.24
N SER A 3 -11.73 7.99 -11.02
CA SER A 3 -13.14 8.39 -10.93
C SER A 3 -13.81 7.82 -9.67
N GLU A 4 -14.87 8.49 -9.19
CA GLU A 4 -15.66 7.98 -8.07
C GLU A 4 -16.23 6.58 -8.34
N ALA A 5 -16.63 6.29 -9.58
CA ALA A 5 -17.14 4.97 -9.96
C ALA A 5 -16.07 3.87 -9.78
N ILE A 6 -14.82 4.14 -10.18
CA ILE A 6 -13.71 3.19 -9.99
C ILE A 6 -13.40 3.03 -8.51
N TYR A 7 -13.34 4.14 -7.75
CA TYR A 7 -13.08 4.12 -6.32
C TYR A 7 -14.13 3.29 -5.55
N LEU A 8 -15.43 3.53 -5.80
CA LEU A 8 -16.50 2.81 -5.13
C LEU A 8 -16.50 1.32 -5.49
N HIS A 9 -16.23 0.99 -6.76
CA HIS A 9 -16.12 -0.40 -7.20
C HIS A 9 -14.94 -1.12 -6.52
N TYR A 10 -13.79 -0.44 -6.39
CA TYR A 10 -12.64 -0.98 -5.68
C TYR A 10 -12.90 -1.17 -4.19
N LEU A 11 -13.52 -0.19 -3.52
CA LEU A 11 -13.86 -0.27 -2.10
C LEU A 11 -14.83 -1.43 -1.80
N ASP A 12 -15.87 -1.58 -2.62
CA ASP A 12 -16.82 -2.71 -2.51
C ASP A 12 -16.12 -4.05 -2.73
N SER A 13 -15.22 -4.13 -3.71
CA SER A 13 -14.41 -5.34 -3.97
C SER A 13 -13.51 -5.69 -2.79
N LEU A 14 -12.88 -4.69 -2.15
CA LEU A 14 -12.06 -4.89 -0.95
C LEU A 14 -12.91 -5.44 0.21
N LEU A 15 -14.06 -4.84 0.48
CA LEU A 15 -14.97 -5.27 1.55
C LEU A 15 -15.51 -6.69 1.34
N LYS A 16 -15.63 -7.13 0.09
CA LYS A 16 -16.00 -8.51 -0.27
C LYS A 16 -14.83 -9.49 -0.25
N GLY A 17 -13.60 -9.01 0.00
CA GLY A 17 -12.39 -9.82 -0.08
C GLY A 17 -12.05 -10.29 -1.51
N ASP A 18 -12.60 -9.65 -2.55
CA ASP A 18 -12.37 -10.03 -3.94
C ASP A 18 -11.02 -9.51 -4.44
N LYS A 19 -9.96 -10.22 -4.04
CA LYS A 19 -8.58 -9.91 -4.46
C LYS A 19 -8.42 -9.89 -5.97
N LYS A 20 -9.15 -10.74 -6.70
CA LYS A 20 -9.06 -10.83 -8.16
C LYS A 20 -9.59 -9.55 -8.80
N GLN A 21 -10.78 -9.11 -8.41
CA GLN A 21 -11.39 -7.87 -8.92
C GLN A 21 -10.55 -6.65 -8.53
N CYS A 22 -10.03 -6.59 -7.30
CA CYS A 22 -9.13 -5.52 -6.86
C CYS A 22 -7.86 -5.46 -7.74
N THR A 23 -7.27 -6.61 -8.04
CA THR A 23 -6.08 -6.71 -8.91
C THR A 23 -6.39 -6.23 -10.32
N GLN A 24 -7.53 -6.62 -10.90
CA GLN A 24 -7.95 -6.19 -12.23
C GLN A 24 -8.14 -4.66 -12.31
N ILE A 25 -8.78 -4.06 -11.29
CA ILE A 25 -8.96 -2.60 -11.23
C ILE A 25 -7.61 -1.89 -11.18
N VAL A 26 -6.72 -2.32 -10.29
CA VAL A 26 -5.39 -1.72 -10.14
C VAL A 26 -4.56 -1.87 -11.42
N SER A 27 -4.51 -3.07 -12.00
CA SER A 27 -3.80 -3.32 -13.26
C SER A 27 -4.32 -2.41 -14.38
N SER A 28 -5.63 -2.23 -14.49
CA SER A 28 -6.23 -1.32 -15.47
C SER A 28 -5.80 0.13 -15.24
N LEU A 29 -5.72 0.60 -13.99
CA LEU A 29 -5.21 1.94 -13.68
C LEU A 29 -3.75 2.11 -14.10
N VAL A 30 -2.92 1.09 -13.85
CA VAL A 30 -1.51 1.08 -14.27
C VAL A 30 -1.39 1.10 -15.80
N GLU A 31 -2.15 0.28 -16.51
CA GLU A 31 -2.17 0.22 -17.98
C GLU A 31 -2.63 1.54 -18.62
N ASN A 32 -3.53 2.27 -17.94
CA ASN A 32 -3.96 3.60 -18.34
C ASN A 32 -3.02 4.73 -17.88
N ASN A 33 -1.79 4.41 -17.47
CA ASN A 33 -0.75 5.35 -17.04
C ASN A 33 -1.19 6.27 -15.88
N VAL A 34 -2.07 5.80 -15.00
CA VAL A 34 -2.40 6.55 -13.79
C VAL A 34 -1.15 6.63 -12.89
N PRO A 35 -0.71 7.82 -12.46
CA PRO A 35 0.50 7.94 -11.65
C PRO A 35 0.46 7.10 -10.37
N LEU A 36 1.59 6.52 -9.96
CA LEU A 36 1.69 5.71 -8.73
C LEU A 36 1.12 6.44 -7.51
N LYS A 37 1.42 7.73 -7.37
CA LYS A 37 0.92 8.58 -6.29
C LYS A 37 -0.61 8.64 -6.26
N GLU A 38 -1.26 8.69 -7.41
CA GLU A 38 -2.72 8.68 -7.49
C GLU A 38 -3.28 7.35 -7.00
N ILE A 39 -2.68 6.22 -7.40
CA ILE A 39 -3.10 4.89 -6.94
C ILE A 39 -2.90 4.77 -5.43
N PHE A 40 -1.72 5.16 -4.92
CA PHE A 40 -1.39 5.04 -3.51
C PHE A 40 -2.29 5.92 -2.63
N VAL A 41 -2.42 7.19 -2.96
CA VAL A 41 -3.13 8.16 -2.08
C VAL A 41 -4.64 8.13 -2.33
N HIS A 42 -5.07 8.16 -3.60
CA HIS A 42 -6.47 8.34 -3.94
C HIS A 42 -7.25 7.03 -4.11
N LEU A 43 -6.57 5.87 -4.19
CA LEU A 43 -7.20 4.56 -4.11
C LEU A 43 -6.92 3.87 -2.77
N PHE A 44 -5.66 3.50 -2.50
CA PHE A 44 -5.32 2.63 -1.36
C PHE A 44 -5.55 3.33 -0.03
N GLN A 45 -4.90 4.46 0.22
CA GLN A 45 -5.06 5.20 1.47
C GLN A 45 -6.52 5.62 1.69
N ARG A 46 -7.19 6.15 0.65
CA ARG A 46 -8.59 6.55 0.73
C ARG A 46 -9.50 5.39 1.12
N SER A 47 -9.29 4.20 0.55
CA SER A 47 -10.06 3.00 0.89
C SER A 47 -9.77 2.54 2.32
N MET A 48 -8.51 2.49 2.74
CA MET A 48 -8.14 2.05 4.09
C MET A 48 -8.67 2.99 5.17
N TYR A 49 -8.66 4.30 4.93
CA TYR A 49 -9.29 5.26 5.84
C TYR A 49 -10.79 5.04 5.95
N ARG A 50 -11.44 4.74 4.82
CA ARG A 50 -12.88 4.46 4.81
C ARG A 50 -13.22 3.18 5.55
N ILE A 51 -12.43 2.12 5.36
CA ILE A 51 -12.60 0.83 6.05
C ILE A 51 -12.35 1.01 7.56
N GLY A 52 -11.31 1.74 7.96
CA GLY A 52 -11.08 2.07 9.37
C GLY A 52 -12.26 2.79 10.02
N GLN A 53 -12.86 3.78 9.34
CA GLN A 53 -14.08 4.45 9.81
C GLN A 53 -15.30 3.52 9.86
N MET A 54 -15.39 2.54 8.96
CA MET A 54 -16.47 1.57 8.96
C MET A 54 -16.32 0.60 10.13
N TRP A 55 -15.11 0.12 10.38
CA TRP A 55 -14.78 -0.72 11.52
C TRP A 55 -15.09 -0.02 12.86
N GLU A 56 -14.61 1.22 13.02
CA GLU A 56 -14.88 2.05 14.21
C GLU A 56 -16.40 2.22 14.48
N LYS A 57 -17.20 2.26 13.41
CA LYS A 57 -18.66 2.43 13.47
C LYS A 57 -19.43 1.11 13.41
N GLU A 58 -18.76 -0.03 13.63
CA GLU A 58 -19.35 -1.37 13.61
C GLU A 58 -20.08 -1.70 12.30
N ARG A 59 -19.63 -1.10 11.18
CA ARG A 59 -20.15 -1.34 9.82
C ARG A 59 -19.39 -2.40 9.05
N CYS A 60 -18.20 -2.78 9.51
CA CYS A 60 -17.49 -3.98 9.09
C CYS A 60 -16.75 -4.58 10.30
N SER A 61 -16.44 -5.86 10.22
CA SER A 61 -15.71 -6.56 11.28
C SER A 61 -14.21 -6.29 11.21
N ILE A 62 -13.49 -6.66 12.28
CA ILE A 62 -12.02 -6.72 12.27
C ILE A 62 -11.50 -7.68 11.19
N ALA A 63 -12.22 -8.77 10.91
CA ALA A 63 -11.82 -9.73 9.88
C ALA A 63 -11.89 -9.10 8.48
N ASP A 64 -12.90 -8.29 8.20
CA ASP A 64 -13.05 -7.56 6.94
C ASP A 64 -11.92 -6.54 6.75
N GLU A 65 -11.55 -5.83 7.83
CA GLU A 65 -10.40 -4.91 7.83
C GLU A 65 -9.10 -5.65 7.53
N HIS A 66 -8.82 -6.75 8.23
CA HIS A 66 -7.61 -7.54 8.02
C HIS A 66 -7.52 -8.07 6.58
N ILE A 67 -8.63 -8.55 6.01
CA ILE A 67 -8.70 -9.01 4.62
C ILE A 67 -8.35 -7.86 3.67
N ALA A 68 -8.97 -6.69 3.86
CA ALA A 68 -8.71 -5.53 3.02
C ALA A 68 -7.26 -5.05 3.12
N THR A 69 -6.69 -5.03 4.32
CA THR A 69 -5.27 -4.72 4.56
C THR A 69 -4.36 -5.69 3.81
N LYS A 70 -4.57 -7.01 3.94
CA LYS A 70 -3.73 -8.01 3.24
C LYS A 70 -3.87 -7.99 1.72
N ILE A 71 -5.04 -7.67 1.19
CA ILE A 71 -5.22 -7.43 -0.25
C ILE A 71 -4.42 -6.19 -0.67
N THR A 72 -4.55 -5.09 0.08
CA THR A 72 -3.88 -3.82 -0.24
C THR A 72 -2.35 -3.93 -0.17
N GLU A 73 -1.80 -4.59 0.85
CA GLU A 73 -0.36 -4.91 0.95
C GLU A 73 0.14 -5.62 -0.32
N SER A 74 -0.55 -6.68 -0.73
CA SER A 74 -0.21 -7.44 -1.95
C SER A 74 -0.28 -6.58 -3.21
N LEU A 75 -1.22 -5.63 -3.29
CA LEU A 75 -1.38 -4.74 -4.43
C LEU A 75 -0.31 -3.64 -4.46
N ILE A 76 0.17 -3.18 -3.30
CA ILE A 76 1.30 -2.24 -3.24
C ILE A 76 2.56 -2.88 -3.85
N GLU A 77 2.87 -4.14 -3.54
CA GLU A 77 4.03 -4.84 -4.13
C GLU A 77 3.93 -4.96 -5.66
N ILE A 78 2.76 -5.41 -6.13
CA ILE A 78 2.49 -5.59 -7.56
C ILE A 78 2.58 -4.23 -8.28
N THR A 79 1.96 -3.20 -7.71
CA THR A 79 1.94 -1.87 -8.32
C THR A 79 3.36 -1.30 -8.35
N THR A 80 4.08 -1.31 -7.23
CA THR A 80 5.46 -0.80 -7.14
C THR A 80 6.36 -1.44 -8.19
N SER A 81 6.31 -2.78 -8.31
CA SER A 81 7.09 -3.53 -9.29
C SER A 81 6.85 -3.07 -10.74
N ARG A 82 5.64 -2.62 -11.08
CA ARG A 82 5.27 -2.12 -12.41
C ARG A 82 5.80 -0.72 -12.71
N PHE A 83 6.12 0.06 -11.68
CA PHE A 83 6.67 1.42 -11.81
C PHE A 83 8.20 1.46 -11.64
N LEU A 84 8.83 0.34 -11.31
CA LEU A 84 10.28 0.24 -11.29
C LEU A 84 10.85 0.62 -12.66
N ASN A 85 11.90 1.42 -12.63
CA ASN A 85 12.65 1.81 -13.82
C ASN A 85 14.14 1.54 -13.60
N ASN A 86 14.92 1.65 -14.67
CA ASN A 86 16.35 1.35 -14.67
C ASN A 86 17.22 2.50 -14.15
N ASN A 87 16.62 3.65 -13.79
CA ASN A 87 17.39 4.76 -13.24
C ASN A 87 17.65 4.47 -11.77
N LYS A 88 18.91 4.22 -11.44
CA LYS A 88 19.37 3.99 -10.07
C LYS A 88 20.10 5.21 -9.53
N THR A 89 19.95 5.44 -8.24
CA THR A 89 20.74 6.39 -7.47
C THR A 89 21.79 5.62 -6.65
N ASP A 90 22.75 6.34 -6.07
CA ASP A 90 23.74 5.83 -5.12
C ASP A 90 23.27 5.96 -3.65
N LYS A 91 21.98 6.21 -3.44
CA LYS A 91 21.41 6.49 -2.12
C LYS A 91 20.64 5.29 -1.57
N LEU A 92 20.78 5.08 -0.26
CA LEU A 92 20.09 4.07 0.52
C LEU A 92 18.98 4.71 1.37
N ALA A 93 17.80 4.11 1.36
CA ALA A 93 16.71 4.40 2.29
C ALA A 93 16.41 3.16 3.14
N ILE A 94 16.53 3.29 4.47
CA ILE A 94 16.07 2.27 5.43
C ILE A 94 14.73 2.74 5.97
N ILE A 95 13.70 1.91 5.84
CA ILE A 95 12.33 2.25 6.20
C ILE A 95 11.79 1.17 7.13
N THR A 96 11.34 1.59 8.30
CA THR A 96 10.83 0.70 9.35
C THR A 96 9.78 1.43 10.17
N CYS A 97 8.91 0.67 10.83
CA CYS A 97 8.07 1.20 11.91
C CYS A 97 8.86 1.19 13.23
N ILE A 98 8.49 2.08 14.15
CA ILE A 98 9.08 2.11 15.49
C ILE A 98 8.83 0.78 16.24
N ASP A 99 9.62 0.52 17.28
CA ASP A 99 9.42 -0.63 18.17
C ASP A 99 7.97 -0.70 18.67
N LYS A 100 7.38 -1.90 18.65
CA LYS A 100 5.98 -2.20 19.04
C LYS A 100 4.90 -1.54 18.20
N GLU A 101 5.22 -0.97 17.04
CA GLU A 101 4.25 -0.55 16.04
C GLU A 101 4.09 -1.64 14.97
N PHE A 102 2.85 -2.09 14.76
CA PHE A 102 2.48 -3.18 13.84
C PHE A 102 1.84 -2.68 12.54
N HIS A 103 1.40 -1.42 12.48
CA HIS A 103 0.73 -0.84 11.32
C HIS A 103 1.75 -0.35 10.28
N GLU A 104 2.03 -1.21 9.31
CA GLU A 104 3.17 -1.01 8.39
C GLU A 104 2.78 -0.55 6.98
N LEU A 105 1.49 -0.57 6.64
CA LEU A 105 1.01 -0.31 5.27
C LEU A 105 1.49 1.04 4.72
N GLY A 106 1.43 2.10 5.54
CA GLY A 106 1.92 3.42 5.16
C GLY A 106 3.43 3.45 4.94
N ALA A 107 4.20 2.78 5.81
CA ALA A 107 5.64 2.66 5.65
C ALA A 107 6.00 1.89 4.37
N ARG A 108 5.25 0.83 4.04
CA ARG A 108 5.43 0.10 2.79
C ARG A 108 5.16 0.96 1.55
N MET A 109 4.13 1.80 1.57
CA MET A 109 3.87 2.75 0.48
C MET A 109 5.01 3.77 0.31
N VAL A 110 5.58 4.26 1.42
CA VAL A 110 6.75 5.14 1.38
C VAL A 110 7.95 4.43 0.77
N ALA A 111 8.22 3.18 1.17
CA ALA A 111 9.27 2.36 0.58
C ALA A 111 9.09 2.19 -0.94
N GLY A 112 7.86 1.91 -1.38
CA GLY A 112 7.57 1.85 -2.81
C GLY A 112 7.91 3.13 -3.56
N PHE A 113 7.71 4.31 -2.97
CA PHE A 113 8.15 5.57 -3.59
C PHE A 113 9.67 5.66 -3.74
N PHE A 114 10.44 5.27 -2.73
CA PHE A 114 11.90 5.27 -2.83
C PHE A 114 12.40 4.29 -3.90
N GLU A 115 11.81 3.09 -3.95
CA GLU A 115 12.14 2.05 -4.93
C GLU A 115 11.93 2.53 -6.37
N VAL A 116 10.78 3.13 -6.68
CA VAL A 116 10.49 3.62 -8.05
C VAL A 116 11.29 4.88 -8.42
N ASN A 117 11.83 5.59 -7.44
CA ASN A 117 12.75 6.71 -7.66
C ASN A 117 14.22 6.27 -7.69
N GLY A 118 14.48 4.95 -7.73
CA GLY A 118 15.82 4.41 -7.99
C GLY A 118 16.72 4.29 -6.76
N TRP A 119 16.20 4.51 -5.55
CA TRP A 119 16.97 4.30 -4.33
C TRP A 119 17.12 2.82 -4.04
N GLU A 120 18.27 2.43 -3.49
CA GLU A 120 18.36 1.17 -2.76
C GLU A 120 17.47 1.31 -1.52
N THR A 121 16.54 0.37 -1.34
CA THR A 121 15.53 0.48 -0.29
C THR A 121 15.52 -0.80 0.54
N LEU A 122 15.77 -0.65 1.83
CA LEU A 122 15.66 -1.72 2.82
C LEU A 122 14.39 -1.46 3.64
N TYR A 123 13.34 -2.20 3.34
CA TYR A 123 12.09 -2.16 4.10
C TYR A 123 12.09 -3.25 5.16
N LEU A 124 12.21 -2.85 6.44
CA LEU A 124 12.33 -3.77 7.58
C LEU A 124 10.97 -4.21 8.13
N GLY A 125 9.89 -3.55 7.71
CA GLY A 125 8.54 -3.83 8.17
C GLY A 125 8.23 -3.23 9.54
N SER A 126 7.36 -3.91 10.26
CA SER A 126 6.86 -3.51 11.57
C SER A 126 7.76 -3.94 12.75
N ASN A 127 7.60 -3.31 13.91
CA ASN A 127 8.11 -3.79 15.20
C ASN A 127 9.62 -4.12 15.21
N THR A 128 10.46 -3.26 14.63
CA THR A 128 11.93 -3.42 14.66
C THR A 128 12.51 -2.72 15.89
N PRO A 129 13.19 -3.42 16.82
CA PRO A 129 13.85 -2.79 17.96
C PRO A 129 14.95 -1.83 17.52
N GLN A 130 15.05 -0.68 18.21
CA GLN A 130 16.04 0.36 17.88
C GLN A 130 17.48 -0.17 17.86
N SER A 131 17.85 -1.07 18.78
CA SER A 131 19.19 -1.64 18.83
C SER A 131 19.54 -2.39 17.54
N SER A 132 18.60 -3.18 17.01
CA SER A 132 18.79 -3.92 15.76
C SER A 132 18.87 -3.01 14.52
N LEU A 133 18.22 -1.83 14.56
CA LEU A 133 18.32 -0.84 13.50
C LEU A 133 19.70 -0.16 13.46
N ILE A 134 20.32 0.08 14.63
CA ILE A 134 21.65 0.72 14.72
C ILE A 134 22.76 -0.21 14.21
N ASP A 135 22.55 -1.53 14.29
CA ASP A 135 23.50 -2.54 13.81
C ASP A 135 23.49 -2.73 12.28
N LEU A 136 22.53 -2.11 11.57
CA LEU A 136 22.35 -2.21 10.11
C LEU A 136 23.27 -1.25 9.35
#